data_AF-A0A086D0H5-F1
#
_entry.id   AF-A0A086D0H5-F1
#
_cell.length_a   1.000
_cell.length_b   1.000
_cell.length_c   1.000
_cell.angle_alpha   90.00
_cell.angle_beta   90.00
_cell.angle_gamma   90.00
#
_symmetry.space_group_name_H-M   'P 1'
#
loop_
_entity.id
_entity.type
_entity.pdbx_description
1 polymer ?
#
loop_
_entity_poly.entity_id
_entity_poly.type
_entity_poly.pdbx_seq_one_letter_code
_entity_poly.pdbx_strand_id
1 'polypeptide(L)'
;MQQTILNAHRLIGETLREPGRERLGRIVGVDQARRVPVVFVLWQGQQGIQRIELSVDDLRRLVASCERRHATASLAPDAAGSTTDDTSRGTGIAPRRRAGLR
;
A
#
# COMPACT_ATOMS: atom_id res chain seq x y z
N MET A 1 10.39 -16.86 -16.28
CA MET A 1 9.85 -17.15 -14.93
C MET A 1 10.17 -16.03 -13.93
N GLN A 2 11.43 -15.58 -13.81
CA GLN A 2 11.81 -14.54 -12.85
C GLN A 2 11.02 -13.23 -12.98
N GLN A 3 10.79 -12.75 -14.21
CA GLN A 3 9.99 -11.53 -14.45
C GLN A 3 8.54 -11.65 -13.97
N THR A 4 7.93 -12.83 -14.10
CA THR A 4 6.55 -13.08 -13.64
C THR A 4 6.43 -12.93 -12.13
N ILE A 5 7.42 -13.44 -11.39
CA ILE A 5 7.49 -13.34 -9.93
C ILE A 5 7.68 -11.88 -9.52
N LEU A 6 8.64 -11.17 -10.13
CA LEU A 6 8.87 -9.74 -9.85
C LEU A 6 7.62 -8.90 -10.09
N ASN A 7 6.93 -9.13 -11.21
CA ASN A 7 5.68 -8.45 -11.54
C ASN A 7 4.59 -8.75 -10.49
N ALA A 8 4.49 -9.99 -10.00
CA ALA A 8 3.53 -10.32 -8.94
C ALA A 8 3.80 -9.53 -7.66
N HIS A 9 5.05 -9.46 -7.21
CA HIS A 9 5.44 -8.65 -6.05
C HIS A 9 5.16 -7.16 -6.23
N ARG A 10 5.33 -6.63 -7.44
CA ARG A 10 5.06 -5.22 -7.77
C ARG A 10 3.57 -4.88 -7.84
N LEU A 11 2.73 -5.84 -8.23
CA LEU A 11 1.31 -5.61 -8.48
C LEU A 11 0.44 -5.93 -7.27
N ILE A 12 0.73 -7.02 -6.55
CA ILE A 12 -0.11 -7.46 -5.44
C ILE A 12 -0.07 -6.40 -4.33
N GLY A 13 -1.26 -5.94 -3.93
CA GLY A 13 -1.44 -4.90 -2.94
C GLY A 13 -1.61 -3.49 -3.54
N GLU A 14 -1.35 -3.30 -4.82
CA GLU A 14 -1.58 -2.02 -5.48
C GLU A 14 -3.07 -1.69 -5.56
N THR A 15 -3.37 -0.41 -5.37
CA THR A 15 -4.72 0.13 -5.47
C THR A 15 -5.00 0.59 -6.90
N LEU A 16 -6.11 0.14 -7.45
CA LEU A 16 -6.65 0.54 -8.74
C LEU A 16 -7.89 1.40 -8.54
N ARG A 17 -8.12 2.35 -9.44
CA ARG A 17 -9.41 3.02 -9.62
C ARG A 17 -10.10 2.41 -10.82
N GLU A 18 -11.36 2.04 -10.70
CA GLU A 18 -12.10 1.51 -11.84
C GLU A 18 -12.40 2.64 -12.84
N PRO A 19 -12.14 2.43 -14.15
CA PRO A 19 -12.55 3.40 -15.15
C PRO A 19 -14.07 3.60 -15.17
N GLY A 20 -14.52 4.84 -15.14
CA GLY A 20 -15.94 5.18 -15.20
C GLY A 20 -16.74 4.88 -13.93
N ARG A 21 -16.13 4.36 -12.86
CA ARG A 21 -16.75 4.24 -11.54
C ARG A 21 -15.86 4.83 -10.47
N GLU A 22 -16.43 5.54 -9.51
CA GLU A 22 -15.67 6.12 -8.40
C GLU A 22 -15.35 5.09 -7.30
N ARG A 23 -15.00 3.86 -7.68
CA ARG A 23 -14.62 2.81 -6.73
C ARG A 23 -13.16 2.44 -6.86
N LEU A 24 -12.56 2.13 -5.71
CA LEU A 24 -11.20 1.60 -5.63
C LEU A 24 -11.23 0.09 -5.50
N GLY A 25 -10.18 -0.55 -5.97
CA GLY A 25 -9.96 -1.98 -5.84
C GLY A 25 -8.52 -2.27 -5.51
N ARG A 26 -8.27 -3.44 -4.93
CA ARG A 26 -6.92 -3.90 -4.60
C ARG A 26 -6.57 -5.12 -5.43
N ILE A 27 -5.41 -5.10 -6.05
CA ILE A 27 -4.88 -6.28 -6.74
C ILE A 27 -4.48 -7.31 -5.68
N VAL A 28 -5.01 -8.53 -5.79
CA VAL A 28 -4.72 -9.64 -4.86
C VAL A 28 -4.02 -10.81 -5.53
N GLY A 29 -3.87 -10.78 -6.85
CA GLY A 29 -3.16 -11.81 -7.60
C GLY A 29 -2.97 -11.43 -9.05
N VAL A 30 -2.08 -12.15 -9.72
CA VAL A 30 -1.84 -12.03 -11.16
C VAL A 30 -1.48 -13.40 -11.74
N ASP A 31 -1.99 -13.73 -12.91
CA ASP A 31 -1.66 -14.92 -13.68
C ASP A 31 -1.18 -14.50 -15.08
N GLN A 32 0.12 -14.67 -15.31
CA GLN A 32 0.80 -14.30 -16.57
C GLN A 32 1.23 -15.55 -17.36
N ALA A 33 0.95 -16.76 -16.85
CA ALA A 33 1.28 -18.01 -17.54
C ALA A 33 0.29 -18.31 -18.67
N ARG A 34 -0.85 -17.61 -18.67
CA ARG A 34 -1.90 -17.71 -19.70
C ARG A 34 -1.52 -16.95 -20.96
N ARG A 35 -2.16 -17.32 -22.08
CA ARG A 35 -2.10 -16.58 -23.35
C ARG A 35 -2.56 -15.13 -23.20
N VAL A 36 -3.60 -14.90 -22.40
CA VAL A 36 -4.08 -13.58 -22.01
C VAL A 36 -3.87 -13.43 -20.50
N PRO A 37 -3.02 -12.49 -20.07
CA PRO A 37 -2.78 -12.26 -18.65
C PRO A 37 -4.05 -11.85 -17.91
N VAL A 38 -4.14 -12.25 -16.64
CA VAL A 38 -5.27 -11.93 -15.77
C VAL A 38 -4.76 -11.30 -14.48
N VAL A 39 -5.44 -10.24 -14.04
CA VAL A 39 -5.29 -9.68 -12.69
C VAL A 39 -6.54 -9.96 -11.88
N PHE A 40 -6.34 -10.22 -10.59
CA PHE A 40 -7.39 -10.50 -9.63
C PHE A 40 -7.57 -9.29 -8.73
N VAL A 41 -8.78 -8.74 -8.69
CA VAL A 41 -9.06 -7.48 -7.98
C VAL A 41 -10.21 -7.67 -6.99
N LEU A 42 -10.00 -7.23 -5.75
CA LEU A 42 -11.06 -7.02 -4.77
C LEU A 42 -11.54 -5.58 -4.86
N TRP A 43 -12.75 -5.36 -5.34
CA TRP A 43 -13.35 -4.01 -5.39
C TRP A 43 -14.03 -3.64 -4.08
N GLN A 44 -13.89 -2.39 -3.65
CA GLN A 44 -14.62 -1.87 -2.50
C GLN A 44 -16.13 -1.98 -2.73
N GLY A 45 -16.83 -2.45 -1.70
CA GLY A 45 -18.29 -2.64 -1.73
C GLY A 45 -18.78 -3.82 -2.58
N GLN A 46 -17.87 -4.59 -3.20
CA GLN A 46 -18.23 -5.81 -3.94
C GLN A 46 -17.76 -7.06 -3.19
N GLN A 47 -18.62 -8.08 -3.16
CA GLN A 47 -18.24 -9.39 -2.65
C GLN A 47 -17.48 -10.19 -3.71
N GLY A 48 -16.41 -10.85 -3.28
CA GLY A 48 -15.62 -11.75 -4.11
C GLY A 48 -14.55 -11.07 -4.97
N ILE A 49 -13.70 -11.92 -5.55
CA ILE A 49 -12.57 -11.53 -6.40
C ILE A 49 -13.04 -11.44 -7.85
N GLN A 50 -12.83 -10.30 -8.49
CA GLN A 50 -13.05 -10.16 -9.92
C GLN A 50 -11.78 -10.51 -10.70
N ARG A 51 -11.95 -11.22 -11.82
CA ARG A 51 -10.89 -11.52 -12.78
C ARG A 51 -10.98 -10.51 -13.92
N ILE A 52 -9.87 -9.83 -14.20
CA ILE A 52 -9.77 -8.83 -15.26
C ILE A 52 -8.70 -9.30 -16.23
N GLU A 53 -9.10 -9.57 -17.46
CA GLU A 53 -8.18 -9.87 -18.55
C GLU A 53 -7.51 -8.58 -19.02
N LEU A 54 -6.20 -8.65 -19.25
CA LEU A 54 -5.42 -7.55 -19.80
C LEU A 54 -4.69 -8.01 -21.05
N SER A 55 -4.54 -7.10 -22.01
CA SER A 55 -3.52 -7.30 -23.04
C SER A 55 -2.13 -7.32 -22.41
N VAL A 56 -1.16 -7.94 -23.08
CA VAL A 56 0.24 -7.96 -22.62
C VAL A 56 0.78 -6.54 -22.46
N ASP A 57 0.39 -5.62 -23.34
CA ASP A 57 0.84 -4.23 -23.28
C ASP A 57 0.17 -3.45 -22.15
N ASP A 58 -1.09 -3.71 -21.84
CA ASP A 58 -1.76 -3.12 -20.67
C ASP A 58 -1.13 -3.59 -19.37
N LEU A 59 -0.78 -4.87 -19.27
CA LEU A 59 -0.06 -5.39 -18.11
C LEU A 59 1.31 -4.71 -17.97
N ARG A 60 2.07 -4.55 -19.06
CA ARG A 60 3.36 -3.85 -19.05
C ARG A 60 3.21 -2.41 -18.58
N ARG A 61 2.21 -1.69 -19.10
CA ARG A 61 1.91 -0.30 -18.69
C ARG A 61 1.55 -0.21 -17.21
N LEU A 62 0.75 -1.15 -16.72
CA LEU A 62 0.36 -1.23 -15.32
C LEU A 62 1.58 -1.43 -14.41
N VAL A 63 2.42 -2.41 -14.71
CA VAL A 63 3.65 -2.70 -13.96
C VAL A 63 4.58 -1.49 -13.93
N ALA A 64 4.84 -0.87 -15.08
CA ALA A 64 5.70 0.31 -15.17
C ALA A 64 5.13 1.51 -14.39
N SER A 65 3.79 1.66 -14.31
CA SER A 65 3.15 2.69 -13.50
C SER A 65 3.36 2.45 -11.99
N CYS A 66 3.27 1.21 -11.54
CA CYS A 66 3.52 0.84 -10.14
C CYS A 66 4.98 1.06 -9.76
N GLU A 67 5.93 0.66 -10.62
CA GLU A 67 7.36 0.88 -10.40
C GLU A 67 7.71 2.36 -10.21
N ARG A 68 7.16 3.24 -11.06
CA ARG A 68 7.38 4.69 -10.92
C ARG A 68 6.89 5.22 -9.58
N ARG A 69 5.73 4.75 -9.10
CA ARG A 69 5.19 5.15 -7.79
C ARG A 69 6.09 4.71 -6.63
N HIS A 70 6.59 3.47 -6.66
CA HIS A 70 7.52 2.99 -5.63
C HIS A 70 8.85 3.74 -5.64
N ALA A 71 9.39 4.04 -6.82
CA ALA A 71 10.62 4.84 -6.94
C ALA A 71 10.44 6.25 -6.38
N THR A 72 9.31 6.91 -6.66
CA THR A 72 9.01 8.24 -6.09
C THR A 72 8.79 8.20 -4.58
N ALA A 73 8.16 7.15 -4.05
CA ALA A 73 7.94 6.99 -2.61
C ALA A 73 9.26 6.75 -1.86
N SER A 74 10.21 6.03 -2.47
CA SER A 74 11.53 5.78 -1.88
C SER A 74 12.47 7.00 -1.92
N LEU A 75 12.17 8.02 -2.72
CA LEU A 75 12.97 9.24 -2.86
C LEU A 75 12.46 10.40 -2.01
N ALA A 76 11.30 10.27 -1.36
CA ALA A 76 10.83 11.24 -0.38
C ALA A 76 11.73 11.15 0.86
N PRO A 77 12.59 12.14 1.14
CA PRO A 77 13.43 12.12 2.33
C PRO A 77 12.56 12.39 3.56
N ASP A 78 12.94 11.81 4.69
CA ASP A 78 12.44 12.11 6.03
C ASP A 78 12.47 13.63 6.31
N ALA A 79 11.41 14.34 5.92
CA ALA A 79 11.15 15.73 6.32
C ALA A 79 10.28 15.76 7.59
N ALA A 80 10.61 14.93 8.57
CA ALA A 80 10.00 14.93 9.90
C ALA A 80 11.09 14.84 10.97
N GLY A 81 11.98 15.82 11.00
CA GLY A 81 13.12 15.84 11.92
C GLY A 81 13.68 17.23 12.14
N SER A 82 12.83 18.24 12.32
CA SER A 82 13.26 19.52 12.90
C SER A 82 12.07 20.33 13.41
N THR A 83 11.73 20.16 14.69
CA THR A 83 11.12 21.22 15.48
C THR A 83 12.01 21.44 16.69
N THR A 84 12.86 22.44 16.56
CA THR A 84 13.59 23.09 17.64
C THR A 84 12.63 23.71 18.65
N ASP A 85 13.05 23.57 19.91
CA ASP A 85 12.84 24.44 21.07
C ASP A 85 11.46 24.62 21.73
N ASP A 86 11.49 24.24 23.01
CA ASP A 86 11.22 25.06 24.20
C ASP A 86 9.87 25.78 24.31
N THR A 87 9.07 25.34 25.30
CA THR A 87 8.52 26.22 26.34
C THR A 87 7.85 25.38 27.44
N SER A 88 8.48 25.39 28.62
CA SER A 88 7.91 25.47 29.98
C SER A 88 6.41 25.18 30.19
N ARG A 89 6.08 24.24 31.08
CA ARG A 89 5.02 24.37 32.11
C ARG A 89 5.17 23.31 33.20
N GLY A 90 5.59 23.75 34.38
CA GLY A 90 5.51 22.96 35.61
C GLY A 90 4.07 22.78 36.09
N THR A 91 3.83 21.70 36.83
CA THR A 91 3.00 21.68 38.05
C THR A 91 3.23 20.34 38.74
N GLY A 92 3.64 20.40 40.01
CA GLY A 92 4.01 19.24 40.80
C GLY A 92 2.83 18.31 41.10
N ILE A 93 3.13 17.02 41.18
CA ILE A 93 2.28 16.04 41.86
C ILE A 93 3.20 15.15 42.72
N ALA A 94 3.00 15.25 44.03
CA ALA A 94 3.73 14.55 45.08
C ALA A 94 3.64 13.02 44.97
N PRO A 95 4.66 12.26 45.40
CA PRO A 95 4.59 10.81 45.46
C PRO A 95 3.67 10.35 46.61
N ARG A 96 2.56 9.69 46.25
CA ARG A 96 1.66 9.03 47.22
C ARG A 96 2.35 7.81 47.85
N ARG A 97 2.15 7.71 49.16
CA ARG A 97 2.80 6.81 50.11
C ARG A 97 2.42 5.34 49.92
N ARG A 98 3.46 4.50 49.97
CA ARG A 98 3.65 3.20 50.63
C ARG A 98 2.39 2.33 50.87
N ALA A 99 2.39 1.18 50.21
CA ALA A 99 1.54 0.02 50.42
C ALA A 99 1.65 -0.52 51.87
N GLY A 100 0.50 -0.77 52.48
CA GLY A 100 0.36 -1.60 53.67
C GLY A 100 -0.01 -3.02 53.25
N LEU A 101 0.77 -4.00 53.67
CA LEU A 101 0.42 -5.41 53.70
C LEU A 101 1.18 -6.04 54.86
N ARG A 102 0.45 -6.20 55.97
CA ARG A 102 0.48 -7.25 57.02
C ARG A 102 0.11 -6.68 58.37
#